data_AF-A0A7Z9UAV0-F1
#
_entry.id   AF-A0A7Z9UAV0-F1
#
_cell.length_a   1.000
_cell.length_b   1.000
_cell.length_c   1.000
_cell.angle_alpha   90.00
_cell.angle_beta   90.00
_cell.angle_gamma   90.00
#
_symmetry.space_group_name_H-M   'P 1'
#
loop_
_entity.id
_entity.type
_entity.pdbx_description
1 polymer ?
#
loop_
_entity_poly.entity_id
_entity_poly.type
_entity_poly.pdbx_seq_one_letter_code
_entity_poly.pdbx_strand_id
1 'polypeptide(L)'
;MSQEQLSFQQKSLVQQGYKDFTPQQLKQLDWGLRFTPIVCSALTAYGLYTERPEILLTVSVLGIWAFFAPAAHPMDLIYNHVVRHLFQAVALPPNPFQRRLACFAAGVMNATAAALFITGAPEIAKVVGGVLLALQAIVITTHFCALSWIYDIGVKMMGNWEGPIELAQARELLQSGAEFIDVREPNEFARGHLEGAQNFPLSQLEKEMSQLKGKTCLIYCASGMRSQMATKQLKQRGFTEVYNVGGMSRAKEI
;
A
#
# COMPACT_ATOMS: atom_id res chain seq x y z
N MET A 1 17.99 8.68 7.33
CA MET A 1 19.04 8.44 6.29
C MET A 1 18.53 8.94 4.95
N SER A 2 19.32 9.67 4.15
CA SER A 2 18.87 10.22 2.87
C SER A 2 18.60 9.11 1.85
N GLN A 3 17.60 9.31 0.97
CA GLN A 3 17.20 8.35 -0.08
C GLN A 3 18.30 8.06 -1.13
N GLU A 4 19.46 8.72 -1.05
CA GLU A 4 20.55 8.62 -2.02
C GLU A 4 21.29 7.26 -1.98
N GLN A 5 21.22 6.52 -0.88
CA GLN A 5 21.97 5.24 -0.73
C GLN A 5 21.21 3.98 -1.18
N LEU A 6 19.96 4.09 -1.67
CA LEU A 6 19.15 2.94 -2.07
C LEU A 6 19.45 2.48 -3.51
N SER A 7 19.48 1.17 -3.74
CA SER A 7 19.52 0.57 -5.08
C SER A 7 18.24 0.88 -5.88
N PHE A 8 18.27 0.68 -7.20
CA PHE A 8 17.09 0.87 -8.05
C PHE A 8 15.90 0.00 -7.60
N GLN A 9 16.13 -1.28 -7.30
CA GLN A 9 15.05 -2.17 -6.81
C GLN A 9 14.51 -1.69 -5.46
N GLN A 10 15.38 -1.27 -4.54
CA GLN A 10 14.97 -0.76 -3.23
C GLN A 10 14.13 0.52 -3.36
N LYS A 11 14.55 1.46 -4.23
CA LYS A 11 13.77 2.67 -4.55
C LYS A 11 12.40 2.32 -5.11
N SER A 12 12.33 1.31 -5.99
CA SER A 12 11.08 0.85 -6.58
C SER A 12 10.15 0.20 -5.54
N LEU A 13 10.69 -0.57 -4.60
CA LEU A 13 9.93 -1.12 -3.47
C LEU A 13 9.40 -0.02 -2.53
N VAL A 14 10.21 1.01 -2.26
CA VAL A 14 9.76 2.18 -1.50
C VAL A 14 8.61 2.91 -2.21
N GLN A 15 8.67 3.06 -3.54
CA GLN A 15 7.58 3.63 -4.35
C GLN A 15 6.31 2.78 -4.33
N GLN A 16 6.46 1.45 -4.29
CA GLN A 16 5.34 0.53 -4.08
C GLN A 16 4.76 0.58 -2.65
N GLY A 17 5.34 1.36 -1.73
CA GLY A 17 4.79 1.65 -0.41
C GLY A 17 5.51 0.98 0.76
N TYR A 18 6.63 0.29 0.54
CA TYR A 18 7.46 -0.29 1.60
C TYR A 18 8.41 0.73 2.24
N LYS A 19 7.88 1.91 2.63
CA LYS A 19 8.69 3.06 3.08
C LYS A 19 9.35 2.85 4.44
N ASP A 20 8.74 2.03 5.29
CA ASP A 20 9.14 1.83 6.68
C ASP A 20 10.20 0.73 6.86
N PHE A 21 10.72 0.18 5.76
CA PHE A 21 11.68 -0.92 5.79
C PHE A 21 13.10 -0.42 5.57
N THR A 22 14.03 -0.94 6.36
CA THR A 22 15.47 -0.70 6.18
C THR A 22 15.96 -1.30 4.84
N PRO A 23 17.09 -0.82 4.29
CA PRO A 23 17.66 -1.38 3.06
C PRO A 23 17.91 -2.90 3.13
N GLN A 24 18.30 -3.40 4.30
CA GLN A 24 18.52 -4.83 4.54
C GLN A 24 17.21 -5.62 4.53
N GLN A 25 16.16 -5.11 5.16
CA GLN A 25 14.84 -5.74 5.12
C GLN A 25 14.26 -5.73 3.69
N LEU A 26 14.39 -4.62 2.95
CA LEU A 26 13.98 -4.56 1.54
C LEU A 26 14.69 -5.60 0.69
N LYS A 27 15.99 -5.83 0.93
CA LYS A 27 16.77 -6.86 0.24
C LYS A 27 16.26 -8.27 0.56
N GLN A 28 15.87 -8.54 1.81
CA GLN A 28 15.30 -9.83 2.20
C GLN A 28 13.93 -10.08 1.55
N LEU A 29 13.12 -9.03 1.40
CA LEU A 29 11.81 -9.10 0.76
C LEU A 29 11.88 -9.27 -0.77
N ASP A 30 12.98 -8.83 -1.40
CA ASP A 30 13.13 -8.73 -2.86
C ASP A 30 12.68 -9.98 -3.62
N TRP A 31 13.08 -11.16 -3.15
CA TRP A 31 12.74 -12.41 -3.82
C TRP A 31 11.28 -12.81 -3.59
N GLY A 32 10.82 -12.77 -2.34
CA GLY A 32 9.46 -13.19 -1.99
C GLY A 32 8.39 -12.35 -2.67
N LEU A 33 8.64 -11.05 -2.81
CA LEU A 33 7.71 -10.12 -3.45
C LEU A 33 7.49 -10.40 -4.95
N ARG A 34 8.36 -11.20 -5.59
CA ARG A 34 8.23 -11.64 -6.99
C ARG A 34 7.34 -12.88 -7.15
N PHE A 35 7.07 -13.64 -6.09
CA PHE A 35 6.32 -14.89 -6.16
C PHE A 35 4.93 -14.70 -6.78
N THR A 36 4.11 -13.84 -6.19
CA THR A 36 2.75 -13.56 -6.64
C THR A 36 2.66 -13.10 -8.09
N PRO A 37 3.41 -12.07 -8.55
CA PRO A 37 3.35 -11.66 -9.94
C PRO A 37 3.89 -12.73 -10.90
N ILE A 38 4.87 -13.56 -10.52
CA ILE A 38 5.34 -14.69 -11.35
C ILE A 38 4.20 -15.69 -11.58
N VAL A 39 3.53 -16.13 -10.51
CA VAL A 39 2.45 -17.12 -10.60
C VAL A 39 1.27 -16.55 -11.41
N CYS A 40 0.84 -15.32 -11.10
CA CYS A 40 -0.25 -14.68 -11.83
C CYS A 40 0.11 -14.43 -13.31
N SER A 41 1.34 -14.04 -13.62
CA SER A 41 1.80 -13.88 -15.02
C SER A 41 1.79 -15.20 -15.77
N ALA A 42 2.25 -16.29 -15.14
CA ALA A 42 2.23 -17.62 -15.76
C ALA A 42 0.79 -18.07 -16.08
N LEU A 43 -0.13 -17.87 -15.14
CA LEU A 43 -1.56 -18.18 -15.35
C LEU A 43 -2.18 -17.29 -16.43
N THR A 44 -1.91 -15.98 -16.43
CA THR A 44 -2.37 -15.06 -17.49
C THR A 44 -1.81 -15.48 -18.85
N ALA A 45 -0.52 -15.77 -18.95
CA ALA A 45 0.10 -16.22 -20.20
C ALA A 45 -0.53 -17.52 -20.71
N TYR A 46 -0.77 -18.48 -19.80
CA TYR A 46 -1.44 -19.72 -20.14
C TYR A 46 -2.90 -19.50 -20.59
N GLY A 47 -3.66 -18.64 -19.90
CA GLY A 47 -5.04 -18.28 -20.27
C GLY A 47 -5.13 -17.57 -21.62
N LEU A 48 -4.16 -16.69 -21.94
CA LEU A 48 -4.07 -16.04 -23.26
C LEU A 48 -3.69 -17.04 -24.36
N TYR A 49 -2.72 -17.91 -24.11
CA TYR A 49 -2.24 -18.90 -25.08
C TYR A 49 -3.32 -19.93 -25.43
N THR A 50 -4.09 -20.35 -24.43
CA THR A 50 -5.17 -21.35 -24.61
C THR A 50 -6.53 -20.73 -24.93
N GLU A 51 -6.62 -19.40 -24.99
CA GLU A 51 -7.86 -18.64 -25.19
C GLU A 51 -8.97 -19.01 -24.18
N ARG A 52 -8.57 -19.21 -22.91
CA ARG A 52 -9.44 -19.67 -21.81
C ARG A 52 -9.82 -18.49 -20.90
N PRO A 53 -10.99 -17.83 -21.11
CA PRO A 53 -11.40 -16.69 -20.30
C PRO A 53 -11.57 -17.02 -18.81
N GLU A 54 -11.91 -18.26 -18.47
CA GLU A 54 -12.06 -18.74 -17.09
C GLU A 54 -10.76 -18.61 -16.27
N ILE A 55 -9.60 -18.82 -16.90
CA ILE A 55 -8.28 -18.67 -16.26
C ILE A 55 -8.01 -17.20 -15.99
N LEU A 56 -8.29 -16.34 -16.97
CA LEU A 56 -8.12 -14.89 -16.84
C LEU A 56 -9.06 -14.30 -15.79
N LEU A 57 -10.31 -14.76 -15.72
CA LEU A 57 -11.26 -14.38 -14.67
C LEU A 57 -10.77 -14.82 -13.28
N THR A 58 -10.16 -16.01 -13.17
CA THR A 58 -9.56 -16.46 -11.91
C THR A 58 -8.43 -15.54 -11.47
N VAL A 59 -7.50 -15.20 -12.37
CA VAL A 59 -6.41 -14.25 -12.06
C VAL A 59 -6.96 -12.85 -11.78
N SER A 60 -8.03 -12.44 -12.46
CA SER A 60 -8.71 -11.18 -12.23
C SER A 60 -9.22 -11.07 -10.78
N VAL A 61 -9.93 -12.10 -10.31
CA VAL A 61 -10.44 -12.17 -8.92
C VAL A 61 -9.29 -12.06 -7.92
N LEU A 62 -8.17 -12.76 -8.14
CA LEU A 62 -7.00 -12.67 -7.26
C LEU A 62 -6.45 -11.23 -7.20
N GLY A 63 -6.28 -10.59 -8.37
CA GLY A 63 -5.79 -9.21 -8.46
C GLY A 63 -6.70 -8.19 -7.78
N ILE A 64 -8.03 -8.32 -7.97
CA ILE A 64 -9.03 -7.45 -7.34
C ILE A 64 -9.11 -7.70 -5.83
N TRP A 65 -9.06 -8.96 -5.40
CA TRP A 65 -9.09 -9.33 -3.98
C TRP A 65 -7.95 -8.69 -3.19
N ALA A 66 -6.75 -8.59 -3.77
CA ALA A 66 -5.60 -7.94 -3.16
C ALA A 66 -5.90 -6.52 -2.67
N PHE A 67 -6.81 -5.80 -3.34
CA PHE A 67 -7.19 -4.44 -2.97
C PHE A 67 -7.96 -4.39 -1.64
N PHE A 68 -8.93 -5.28 -1.45
CA PHE A 68 -9.83 -5.29 -0.31
C PHE A 68 -9.24 -6.02 0.91
N ALA A 69 -8.37 -7.00 0.68
CA ALA A 69 -7.83 -7.86 1.74
C ALA A 69 -6.29 -7.83 1.78
N PRO A 70 -5.67 -6.76 2.31
CA PRO A 70 -4.21 -6.51 2.23
C PRO A 70 -3.34 -7.62 2.84
N ALA A 71 -3.84 -8.31 3.87
CA ALA A 71 -3.11 -9.36 4.60
C ALA A 71 -3.56 -10.79 4.23
N ALA A 72 -4.56 -10.93 3.35
CA ALA A 72 -5.18 -12.22 3.03
C ALA A 72 -5.23 -12.49 1.52
N HIS A 73 -4.25 -11.97 0.77
CA HIS A 73 -4.12 -12.30 -0.65
C HIS A 73 -3.75 -13.79 -0.80
N PRO A 74 -4.51 -14.61 -1.56
CA PRO A 74 -4.32 -16.06 -1.59
C PRO A 74 -2.90 -16.51 -1.97
N MET A 75 -2.26 -15.84 -2.95
CA MET A 75 -0.89 -16.19 -3.33
C MET A 75 0.12 -15.83 -2.23
N ASP A 76 -0.12 -14.76 -1.49
CA ASP A 76 0.77 -14.35 -0.40
C ASP A 76 0.61 -15.28 0.81
N LEU A 77 -0.60 -15.82 1.02
CA LEU A 77 -0.85 -16.87 2.00
C LEU A 77 -0.14 -18.17 1.62
N ILE A 78 -0.22 -18.60 0.37
CA ILE A 78 0.52 -19.76 -0.15
C ILE A 78 2.02 -19.55 0.04
N TYR A 79 2.53 -18.35 -0.27
CA TYR A 79 3.93 -18.03 -0.05
C TYR A 79 4.31 -18.15 1.43
N ASN A 80 3.54 -17.50 2.30
CA ASN A 80 3.84 -17.42 3.72
C ASN A 80 3.66 -18.74 4.48
N HIS A 81 2.81 -19.65 4.02
CA HIS A 81 2.58 -20.93 4.71
C HIS A 81 3.32 -22.10 4.08
N VAL A 82 3.71 -22.00 2.81
CA VAL A 82 4.33 -23.11 2.07
C VAL A 82 5.68 -22.69 1.50
N VAL A 83 5.68 -21.76 0.55
CA VAL A 83 6.87 -21.50 -0.30
C VAL A 83 8.05 -21.01 0.51
N ARG A 84 7.85 -20.04 1.41
CA ARG A 84 8.96 -19.46 2.18
C ARG A 84 9.69 -20.48 3.04
N HIS A 85 9.00 -21.53 3.51
CA HIS A 85 9.59 -22.57 4.35
C HIS A 85 10.50 -23.51 3.55
N LEU A 86 10.19 -23.71 2.26
CA LEU A 86 11.04 -24.50 1.35
C LEU A 86 12.37 -23.81 1.04
N PHE A 87 12.41 -22.47 1.11
CA PHE A 87 13.58 -21.67 0.74
C PHE A 87 14.18 -20.88 1.91
N GLN A 88 13.75 -21.13 3.14
CA GLN A 88 14.16 -20.40 4.36
C GLN A 88 14.05 -18.86 4.19
N ALA A 89 13.01 -18.40 3.50
CA ALA A 89 12.79 -16.99 3.19
C ALA A 89 11.97 -16.27 4.27
N VAL A 90 12.06 -14.94 4.27
CA VAL A 90 11.30 -14.08 5.19
C VAL A 90 9.80 -14.08 4.84
N ALA A 91 8.95 -13.85 5.85
CA ALA A 91 7.52 -13.70 5.62
C ALA A 91 7.22 -12.35 4.92
N LEU A 92 6.25 -12.36 4.01
CA LEU A 92 5.77 -11.15 3.37
C LEU A 92 4.86 -10.37 4.32
N PRO A 93 5.07 -9.04 4.46
CA PRO A 93 4.15 -8.16 5.17
C PRO A 93 2.87 -7.93 4.35
N PRO A 94 1.80 -7.37 4.96
CA PRO A 94 0.61 -6.97 4.23
C PRO A 94 0.92 -6.02 3.06
N ASN A 95 0.14 -6.12 1.98
CA ASN A 95 0.38 -5.32 0.78
C ASN A 95 0.07 -3.83 1.03
N PRO A 96 1.04 -2.93 0.81
CA PRO A 96 0.80 -1.49 0.89
C PRO A 96 -0.18 -1.02 -0.19
N PHE A 97 -0.75 0.16 0.00
CA PHE A 97 -1.80 0.69 -0.88
C PHE A 97 -1.39 0.79 -2.36
N GLN A 98 -0.18 1.25 -2.67
CA GLN A 98 0.30 1.41 -4.04
C GLN A 98 0.40 0.07 -4.76
N ARG A 99 0.96 -0.95 -4.09
CA ARG A 99 0.99 -2.33 -4.60
C ARG A 99 -0.42 -2.89 -4.81
N ARG A 100 -1.35 -2.63 -3.89
CA ARG A 100 -2.75 -3.05 -4.03
C ARG A 100 -3.44 -2.42 -5.24
N LEU A 101 -3.17 -1.14 -5.50
CA LEU A 101 -3.68 -0.45 -6.69
C LEU A 101 -3.14 -1.09 -7.98
N ALA A 102 -1.86 -1.50 -7.97
CA ALA A 102 -1.26 -2.24 -9.08
C ALA A 102 -1.90 -3.61 -9.31
N CYS A 103 -2.15 -4.38 -8.25
CA CYS A 103 -2.86 -5.67 -8.34
C CYS A 103 -4.30 -5.49 -8.84
N PHE A 104 -5.00 -4.47 -8.37
CA PHE A 104 -6.36 -4.15 -8.84
C PHE A 104 -6.37 -3.85 -10.34
N ALA A 105 -5.47 -2.99 -10.81
CA ALA A 105 -5.37 -2.65 -12.23
C ALA A 105 -5.05 -3.88 -13.10
N ALA A 106 -4.12 -4.74 -12.65
CA ALA A 106 -3.84 -6.02 -13.32
C ALA A 106 -5.06 -6.95 -13.33
N GLY A 107 -5.85 -6.95 -12.25
CA GLY A 107 -7.10 -7.69 -12.16
C GLY A 107 -8.13 -7.20 -13.17
N VAL A 108 -8.30 -5.88 -13.31
CA VAL A 108 -9.18 -5.26 -14.32
C VAL A 108 -8.71 -5.60 -15.73
N MET A 109 -7.42 -5.53 -16.03
CA MET A 109 -6.89 -5.89 -17.35
C MET A 109 -7.16 -7.36 -17.71
N ASN A 110 -7.02 -8.29 -16.76
CA ASN A 110 -7.40 -9.69 -16.96
C ASN A 110 -8.91 -9.86 -17.19
N ALA A 111 -9.76 -9.13 -16.46
CA ALA A 111 -11.22 -9.15 -16.69
C ALA A 111 -11.58 -8.66 -18.08
N THR A 112 -10.94 -7.57 -18.53
CA THR A 112 -11.12 -7.01 -19.87
C THR A 112 -10.69 -8.01 -20.94
N ALA A 113 -9.52 -8.65 -20.79
CA ALA A 113 -9.06 -9.68 -21.73
C ALA A 113 -10.02 -10.88 -21.77
N ALA A 114 -10.53 -11.33 -20.63
CA ALA A 114 -11.53 -12.40 -20.57
C ALA A 114 -12.85 -12.00 -21.27
N ALA A 115 -13.35 -10.80 -21.00
CA ALA A 115 -14.55 -10.28 -21.64
C ALA A 115 -14.38 -10.21 -23.17
N LEU A 116 -13.21 -9.77 -23.66
CA LEU A 116 -12.91 -9.72 -25.08
C LEU A 116 -12.90 -11.10 -25.73
N PHE A 117 -12.39 -12.14 -25.06
CA PHE A 117 -12.54 -13.52 -25.56
C PHE A 117 -14.01 -13.94 -25.62
N ILE A 118 -14.80 -13.65 -24.58
CA ILE A 118 -16.22 -13.99 -24.51
C ILE A 118 -17.02 -13.28 -25.62
N THR A 119 -16.68 -12.03 -25.94
CA THR A 119 -17.36 -11.25 -26.98
C THR A 119 -16.83 -11.49 -28.39
N GLY A 120 -15.89 -12.43 -28.59
CA GLY A 120 -15.37 -12.79 -29.91
C GLY A 120 -14.31 -11.83 -30.48
N ALA A 121 -13.54 -11.16 -29.62
CA ALA A 121 -12.44 -10.25 -29.98
C ALA A 121 -11.06 -10.78 -29.49
N PRO A 122 -10.62 -11.99 -29.88
CA PRO A 122 -9.43 -12.65 -29.34
C PRO A 122 -8.14 -11.87 -29.59
N GLU A 123 -8.02 -11.20 -30.74
CA GLU A 123 -6.80 -10.43 -31.06
C GLU A 123 -6.64 -9.21 -30.15
N ILE A 124 -7.74 -8.52 -29.81
CA ILE A 124 -7.71 -7.42 -28.85
C ILE A 124 -7.42 -7.96 -27.44
N ALA A 125 -7.99 -9.12 -27.09
CA ALA A 125 -7.71 -9.78 -25.81
C ALA A 125 -6.21 -10.08 -25.64
N LYS A 126 -5.58 -10.63 -26.69
CA LYS A 126 -4.13 -10.90 -26.73
C LYS A 126 -3.29 -9.64 -26.63
N VAL A 127 -3.70 -8.52 -27.24
CA VAL A 127 -3.02 -7.23 -27.08
C VAL A 127 -3.11 -6.73 -25.64
N VAL A 128 -4.31 -6.71 -25.04
CA VAL A 128 -4.50 -6.27 -23.64
C VAL A 128 -3.69 -7.13 -22.68
N GLY A 129 -3.78 -8.45 -22.83
CA GLY A 129 -3.04 -9.42 -22.02
C GLY A 129 -1.53 -9.36 -22.24
N GLY A 130 -1.08 -9.14 -23.48
CA GLY A 130 0.33 -8.99 -23.83
C GLY A 130 0.95 -7.74 -23.19
N VAL A 131 0.25 -6.60 -23.21
CA VAL A 131 0.66 -5.38 -22.50
C VAL A 131 0.76 -5.64 -21.00
N LEU A 132 -0.23 -6.33 -20.42
CA LEU A 132 -0.20 -6.71 -19.02
C LEU A 132 1.02 -7.59 -18.68
N LEU A 133 1.33 -8.61 -19.50
CA LEU A 133 2.49 -9.48 -19.29
C LEU A 133 3.82 -8.71 -19.41
N ALA A 134 3.93 -7.77 -20.36
CA ALA A 134 5.11 -6.92 -20.49
C ALA A 134 5.32 -6.05 -19.22
N LEU A 135 4.25 -5.43 -18.72
CA LEU A 135 4.30 -4.66 -17.47
C LEU A 135 4.68 -5.55 -16.27
N GLN A 136 4.11 -6.76 -16.18
CA GLN A 136 4.47 -7.70 -15.12
C GLN A 136 5.92 -8.19 -15.23
N ALA A 137 6.45 -8.40 -16.42
CA ALA A 137 7.86 -8.77 -16.60
C ALA A 137 8.80 -7.68 -16.06
N ILE A 138 8.47 -6.40 -16.25
CA ILE A 138 9.23 -5.27 -15.67
C ILE A 138 9.17 -5.33 -14.14
N VAL A 139 7.99 -5.53 -13.54
CA VAL A 139 7.83 -5.66 -12.08
C VAL A 139 8.62 -6.86 -11.55
N ILE A 140 8.49 -8.03 -12.20
CA ILE A 140 9.14 -9.27 -11.80
C ILE A 140 10.65 -9.16 -11.86
N THR A 141 11.22 -8.40 -12.81
CA THR A 141 12.67 -8.28 -13.00
C THR A 141 13.28 -7.14 -12.19
N THR A 142 12.58 -6.02 -12.07
CA THR A 142 13.17 -4.77 -11.55
C THR A 142 12.47 -4.19 -10.31
N HIS A 143 11.31 -4.73 -9.93
CA HIS A 143 10.35 -4.11 -9.00
C HIS A 143 9.80 -2.76 -9.45
N PHE A 144 10.14 -2.27 -10.63
CA PHE A 144 9.53 -1.04 -11.14
C PHE A 144 8.07 -1.30 -11.53
N CYS A 145 7.15 -0.58 -10.90
CA CYS A 145 5.72 -0.62 -11.21
C CYS A 145 5.29 0.77 -11.70
N ALA A 146 5.00 0.88 -13.00
CA ALA A 146 4.60 2.15 -13.63
C ALA A 146 3.43 2.82 -12.90
N LEU A 147 2.42 2.06 -12.47
CA LEU A 147 1.28 2.60 -11.75
C LEU A 147 1.62 3.12 -10.35
N SER A 148 2.52 2.44 -9.62
CA SER A 148 3.01 2.93 -8.32
C SER A 148 3.84 4.21 -8.49
N TRP A 149 4.63 4.29 -9.57
CA TRP A 149 5.39 5.49 -9.92
C TRP A 149 4.49 6.67 -10.31
N ILE A 150 3.47 6.43 -11.16
CA ILE A 150 2.44 7.44 -11.51
C ILE A 150 1.73 7.92 -10.25
N TYR A 151 1.37 7.01 -9.35
CA TYR A 151 0.76 7.38 -8.07
C TYR A 151 1.70 8.26 -7.24
N ASP A 152 2.97 7.87 -7.09
CA ASP A 152 3.96 8.64 -6.31
C ASP A 152 4.18 10.04 -6.91
N ILE A 153 4.26 10.16 -8.23
CA ILE A 153 4.35 11.45 -8.93
C ILE A 153 3.08 12.27 -8.77
N GLY A 154 1.91 11.67 -9.01
CA GLY A 154 0.62 12.37 -8.89
C GLY A 154 0.41 12.91 -7.48
N VAL A 155 0.77 12.12 -6.47
CA VAL A 155 0.73 12.54 -5.07
C VAL A 155 1.72 13.68 -4.79
N LYS A 156 2.94 13.62 -5.32
CA LYS A 156 3.93 14.71 -5.18
C LYS A 156 3.49 15.99 -5.90
N MET A 157 2.89 15.87 -7.08
CA MET A 157 2.38 16.99 -7.87
C MET A 157 1.15 17.66 -7.23
N MET A 158 0.29 16.90 -6.53
CA MET A 158 -0.90 17.44 -5.83
C MET A 158 -0.58 18.14 -4.49
N GLY A 159 0.69 18.36 -4.17
CA GLY A 159 1.14 19.18 -3.05
C GLY A 159 1.05 18.49 -1.69
N ASN A 160 2.23 18.07 -1.21
CA ASN A 160 2.59 17.72 0.18
C ASN A 160 1.83 16.56 0.81
N TRP A 161 2.01 15.34 0.28
CA TRP A 161 1.86 14.13 1.09
C TRP A 161 3.12 13.95 1.94
N GLU A 162 3.11 14.51 3.14
CA GLU A 162 4.13 14.17 4.13
C GLU A 162 3.85 12.75 4.62
N GLY A 163 4.81 11.86 4.39
CA GLY A 163 4.74 10.48 4.89
C GLY A 163 4.63 10.44 6.41
N PRO A 164 4.24 9.30 6.99
CA PRO A 164 4.30 9.13 8.43
C PRO A 164 5.71 9.44 8.96
N ILE A 165 5.81 10.04 10.15
CA ILE A 165 7.10 10.22 10.82
C ILE A 165 7.72 8.87 11.19
N GLU A 166 9.03 8.86 11.40
CA GLU A 166 9.76 7.69 11.86
C GLU A 166 9.29 7.28 13.26
N LEU A 167 9.17 5.96 13.51
CA LEU A 167 8.66 5.45 14.79
C LEU A 167 9.51 5.90 15.98
N ALA A 168 10.83 5.95 15.83
CA ALA A 168 11.73 6.42 16.88
C ALA A 168 11.45 7.87 17.26
N GLN A 169 11.24 8.74 16.27
CA GLN A 169 10.89 10.14 16.48
C GLN A 169 9.50 10.27 17.11
N ALA A 170 8.54 9.44 16.68
CA ALA A 170 7.20 9.43 17.25
C ALA A 170 7.21 9.05 18.75
N ARG A 171 8.02 8.05 19.14
CA ARG A 171 8.22 7.67 20.54
C ARG A 171 8.80 8.81 21.37
N GLU A 172 9.82 9.49 20.85
CA GLU A 172 10.45 10.63 21.51
C GLU A 172 9.47 11.80 21.73
N LEU A 173 8.64 12.11 20.73
CA LEU A 173 7.63 13.15 20.82
C LEU A 173 6.54 12.80 21.84
N LEU A 174 6.07 11.55 21.88
CA LEU A 174 5.11 11.10 22.91
C LEU A 174 5.70 11.17 24.32
N GLN A 175 6.94 10.73 24.50
CA GLN A 175 7.64 10.84 25.78
C GLN A 175 7.83 12.30 26.22
N SER A 176 7.92 13.22 25.26
CA SER A 176 8.01 14.66 25.48
C SER A 176 6.64 15.35 25.68
N GLY A 177 5.55 14.57 25.73
CA GLY A 177 4.20 15.08 26.03
C GLY A 177 3.36 15.45 24.80
N ALA A 178 3.67 14.93 23.61
CA ALA A 178 2.81 15.10 22.45
C ALA A 178 1.43 14.45 22.65
N GLU A 179 0.38 15.09 22.14
CA GLU A 179 -0.99 14.58 22.16
C GLU A 179 -1.15 13.50 21.10
N PHE A 180 -1.70 12.35 21.48
CA PHE A 180 -1.98 11.28 20.53
C PHE A 180 -3.43 11.40 20.03
N ILE A 181 -3.60 11.67 18.75
CA ILE A 181 -4.88 12.03 18.15
C ILE A 181 -5.35 10.93 17.21
N ASP A 182 -6.52 10.36 17.51
CA ASP A 182 -7.24 9.44 16.64
C ASP A 182 -8.30 10.19 15.83
N VAL A 183 -8.14 10.23 14.51
CA VAL A 183 -9.07 10.93 13.60
C VAL A 183 -10.12 10.01 12.97
N ARG A 184 -10.30 8.81 13.51
CA ARG A 184 -11.42 7.92 13.14
C ARG A 184 -12.75 8.44 13.67
N GLU A 185 -13.84 7.90 13.16
CA GLU A 185 -15.17 8.25 13.65
C GLU A 185 -15.40 7.73 15.08
N PRO A 186 -16.27 8.36 15.89
CA PRO A 186 -16.45 8.03 17.30
C PRO A 186 -16.83 6.55 17.55
N ASN A 187 -17.58 5.95 16.63
CA ASN A 187 -17.94 4.53 16.68
C ASN A 187 -16.74 3.57 16.45
N GLU A 188 -15.75 3.97 15.67
CA GLU A 188 -14.49 3.23 15.51
C GLU A 188 -13.60 3.37 16.75
N PHE A 189 -13.55 4.57 17.32
CA PHE A 189 -12.80 4.86 18.54
C PHE A 189 -13.36 4.10 19.75
N ALA A 190 -14.69 4.07 19.90
CA ALA A 190 -15.38 3.36 20.99
C ALA A 190 -15.22 1.83 20.91
N ARG A 191 -15.02 1.27 19.71
CA ARG A 191 -14.75 -0.17 19.53
C ARG A 191 -13.32 -0.57 19.93
N GLY A 192 -12.45 0.38 20.16
CA GLY A 192 -11.06 0.17 20.56
C GLY A 192 -10.13 1.21 19.94
N HIS A 193 -9.27 1.79 20.77
CA HIS A 193 -8.29 2.82 20.43
C HIS A 193 -7.00 2.59 21.20
N LEU A 194 -5.96 3.35 20.85
CA LEU A 194 -4.68 3.31 21.56
C LEU A 194 -4.78 4.07 22.89
N GLU A 195 -4.12 3.55 23.92
CA GLU A 195 -4.11 4.17 25.24
C GLU A 195 -3.58 5.60 25.17
N GLY A 196 -4.24 6.51 25.90
CA GLY A 196 -3.90 7.94 25.89
C GLY A 196 -4.33 8.70 24.63
N ALA A 197 -4.95 8.03 23.63
CA ALA A 197 -5.42 8.71 22.44
C ALA A 197 -6.70 9.53 22.70
N GLN A 198 -6.77 10.74 22.15
CA GLN A 198 -7.96 11.57 22.12
C GLN A 198 -8.62 11.47 20.74
N ASN A 199 -9.96 11.39 20.70
CA ASN A 199 -10.69 11.30 19.44
C ASN A 199 -11.03 12.69 18.90
N PHE A 200 -10.52 13.01 17.71
CA PHE A 200 -10.89 14.20 16.94
C PHE A 200 -11.25 13.76 15.51
N PRO A 201 -12.49 13.30 15.27
CA PRO A 201 -12.89 12.74 13.99
C PRO A 201 -12.57 13.67 12.83
N LEU A 202 -12.02 13.13 11.73
CA LEU A 202 -11.68 13.96 10.56
C LEU A 202 -12.89 14.78 10.05
N SER A 203 -14.09 14.22 10.16
CA SER A 203 -15.36 14.87 9.81
C SER A 203 -15.68 16.11 10.67
N GLN A 204 -15.14 16.19 11.90
CA GLN A 204 -15.40 17.25 12.87
C GLN A 204 -14.16 18.11 13.16
N LEU A 205 -13.00 17.71 12.65
CA LEU A 205 -11.70 18.34 12.91
C LEU A 205 -11.71 19.85 12.66
N GLU A 206 -12.45 20.32 11.65
CA GLU A 206 -12.53 21.75 11.35
C GLU A 206 -13.17 22.59 12.46
N LYS A 207 -14.10 22.01 13.22
CA LYS A 207 -14.78 22.68 14.32
C LYS A 207 -13.99 22.59 15.62
N GLU A 208 -13.22 21.52 15.79
CA GLU A 208 -12.57 21.18 17.06
C GLU A 208 -11.07 21.48 17.08
N MET A 209 -10.45 21.75 15.92
CA MET A 209 -9.00 21.95 15.81
C MET A 209 -8.44 23.04 16.71
N SER A 210 -9.24 24.03 17.11
CA SER A 210 -8.82 25.09 18.03
C SER A 210 -8.28 24.55 19.36
N GLN A 211 -8.77 23.39 19.81
CA GLN A 211 -8.32 22.71 21.04
C GLN A 211 -6.90 22.14 20.92
N LEU A 212 -6.42 21.92 19.69
CA LEU A 212 -5.09 21.39 19.40
C LEU A 212 -4.04 22.49 19.24
N LYS A 213 -4.44 23.77 19.28
CA LYS A 213 -3.55 24.89 18.93
C LYS A 213 -2.43 25.03 19.96
N GLY A 214 -1.19 25.12 19.47
CA GLY A 214 0.01 25.22 20.31
C GLY A 214 0.46 23.89 20.93
N LYS A 215 -0.21 22.78 20.63
CA LYS A 215 0.19 21.45 21.08
C LYS A 215 0.94 20.71 19.98
N THR A 216 1.89 19.87 20.38
CA THR A 216 2.48 18.87 19.49
C THR A 216 1.52 17.71 19.35
N CYS A 217 1.08 17.39 18.13
CA CYS A 217 0.08 16.35 17.89
C CYS A 217 0.63 15.23 17.01
N LEU A 218 0.48 13.99 17.46
CA LEU A 218 0.72 12.78 16.69
C LEU A 218 -0.60 12.20 16.22
N ILE A 219 -0.82 12.13 14.91
CA ILE A 219 -2.15 11.85 14.36
C ILE A 219 -2.16 10.47 13.67
N TYR A 220 -3.07 9.60 14.08
CA TYR A 220 -3.29 8.30 13.45
C TYR A 220 -4.75 8.06 13.09
N CYS A 221 -4.99 7.07 12.23
CA CYS A 221 -6.33 6.59 11.92
C CYS A 221 -6.30 5.08 11.63
N ALA A 222 -7.33 4.52 11.00
CA ALA A 222 -7.35 3.09 10.67
C ALA A 222 -6.21 2.67 9.73
N SER A 223 -6.12 3.31 8.55
CA SER A 223 -5.25 2.90 7.44
C SER A 223 -4.15 3.92 7.06
N GLY A 224 -4.14 5.08 7.70
CA GLY A 224 -3.21 6.20 7.43
C GLY A 224 -3.72 7.27 6.47
N MET A 225 -4.80 7.02 5.73
CA MET A 225 -5.34 7.99 4.76
C MET A 225 -6.01 9.19 5.43
N ARG A 226 -6.76 8.97 6.52
CA ARG A 226 -7.46 10.05 7.23
C ARG A 226 -6.51 10.90 8.08
N SER A 227 -5.54 10.29 8.74
CA SER A 227 -4.53 10.99 9.54
C SER A 227 -3.69 11.93 8.68
N GLN A 228 -3.31 11.46 7.49
CA GLN A 228 -2.71 12.28 6.45
C GLN A 228 -3.54 13.52 6.11
N MET A 229 -4.84 13.34 5.79
CA MET A 229 -5.73 14.45 5.46
C MET A 229 -5.84 15.43 6.62
N ALA A 230 -5.98 14.92 7.86
CA ALA A 230 -6.02 15.71 9.08
C ALA A 230 -4.74 16.53 9.28
N THR A 231 -3.56 15.91 9.20
CA THR A 231 -2.27 16.60 9.33
C THR A 231 -2.15 17.72 8.29
N LYS A 232 -2.51 17.45 7.03
CA LYS A 232 -2.50 18.47 5.96
C LYS A 232 -3.46 19.62 6.26
N GLN A 233 -4.69 19.31 6.69
CA GLN A 233 -5.69 20.32 7.04
C GLN A 233 -5.22 21.20 8.21
N LEU A 234 -4.62 20.60 9.24
CA LEU A 234 -4.06 21.35 10.38
C LEU A 234 -2.87 22.22 9.95
N LYS A 235 -1.93 21.69 9.16
CA LYS A 235 -0.80 22.49 8.66
C LYS A 235 -1.25 23.69 7.83
N GLN A 236 -2.25 23.51 6.95
CA GLN A 236 -2.85 24.59 6.17
C GLN A 236 -3.51 25.67 7.04
N ARG A 237 -3.91 25.31 8.27
CA ARG A 237 -4.51 26.23 9.27
C ARG A 237 -3.46 26.81 10.23
N GLY A 238 -2.18 26.63 9.94
CA GLY A 238 -1.07 27.25 10.69
C GLY A 238 -0.57 26.43 11.89
N PHE A 239 -0.94 25.15 12.00
CA PHE A 239 -0.37 24.27 13.01
C PHE A 239 1.01 23.79 12.56
N THR A 240 2.03 24.04 13.39
CA THR A 240 3.43 23.74 13.04
C THR A 240 3.86 22.35 13.53
N GLU A 241 3.45 21.99 14.74
CA GLU A 241 3.87 20.76 15.44
C GLU A 241 2.85 19.62 15.28
N VAL A 242 2.45 19.32 14.04
CA VAL A 242 1.50 18.24 13.75
C VAL A 242 2.14 17.20 12.85
N TYR A 243 2.11 15.94 13.29
CA TYR A 243 2.82 14.85 12.65
C TYR A 243 1.89 13.68 12.35
N ASN A 244 1.96 13.18 11.12
CA ASN A 244 1.22 11.99 10.72
C ASN A 244 1.95 10.75 11.25
N VAL A 245 1.26 9.90 12.00
CA VAL A 245 1.77 8.58 12.46
C VAL A 245 1.33 7.46 11.52
N GLY A 246 0.23 7.65 10.77
CA GLY A 246 -0.27 6.70 9.80
C GLY A 246 -1.42 5.83 10.32
N GLY A 247 -1.39 4.54 9.97
CA GLY A 247 -2.45 3.59 10.32
C GLY A 247 -2.31 3.02 11.74
N MET A 248 -3.41 2.47 12.27
CA MET A 248 -3.49 1.98 13.64
C MET A 248 -2.49 0.86 13.91
N SER A 249 -2.20 0.01 12.92
CA SER A 249 -1.20 -1.07 13.07
C SER A 249 0.20 -0.53 13.34
N ARG A 250 0.60 0.54 12.64
CA ARG A 250 1.89 1.23 12.83
C ARG A 250 1.90 2.02 14.14
N ALA A 251 0.79 2.71 14.43
CA ALA A 251 0.63 3.49 15.64
C ALA A 251 0.72 2.65 16.93
N LYS A 252 0.33 1.36 16.87
CA LYS A 252 0.50 0.38 17.96
C LYS A 252 1.96 0.07 18.32
N GLU A 253 2.91 0.38 17.44
CA GLU A 253 4.32 0.07 17.65
C GLU A 253 5.06 1.17 18.44
N ILE A 254 4.39 2.27 18.77
CA ILE A 254 4.95 3.44 19.42
C ILE A 254 4.62 3.37 20.91
#